data_AF-A0A7S4BMX5-F1
#
_entry.id   AF-A0A7S4BMX5-F1
#
_cell.length_a   1.000
_cell.length_b   1.000
_cell.length_c   1.000
_cell.angle_alpha   90.00
_cell.angle_beta   90.00
_cell.angle_gamma   90.00
#
_symmetry.space_group_name_H-M   'P 1'
#
loop_
_entity.id
_entity.type
_entity.pdbx_description
1 polymer ?
#
loop_
_entity_poly.entity_id
_entity_poly.type
_entity_poly.pdbx_seq_one_letter_code
_entity_poly.pdbx_strand_id
1 'polypeptide(L)'
;FSLARAVFDSSSGAVRTEATELVKALYAVLRDLELMSKQLAQIKPALRDPLLAALRDEVFPPAPGGNGGQKQGAAAPPKARGAAKSEPPKQPQKQPPKQQQKQPQQEQPPPPEEEEEEEPDSQTCQFCLRRDAAFEDEEQLDLHFWKDCPLLASCDQCDQVVEIR
;
A
#
# COMPACT_ATOMS: atom_id res chain seq x y z
N PHE A 1 -5.82 25.49 9.33
CA PHE A 1 -7.03 24.70 9.02
C PHE A 1 -8.17 24.91 10.04
N SER A 2 -8.54 26.16 10.34
CA SER A 2 -9.69 26.42 11.26
C SER A 2 -11.05 26.29 10.58
N LEU A 3 -11.11 26.40 9.25
CA LEU A 3 -12.36 26.37 8.49
C LEU A 3 -13.00 24.97 8.48
N ALA A 4 -12.23 23.91 8.25
CA ALA A 4 -12.76 22.53 8.23
C ALA A 4 -13.46 22.19 9.55
N ARG A 5 -12.82 22.51 10.69
CA ARG A 5 -13.44 22.33 12.01
C ARG A 5 -14.72 23.15 12.16
N ALA A 6 -14.70 24.42 11.79
CA ALA A 6 -15.88 25.29 11.89
C ALA A 6 -17.06 24.81 11.05
N VAL A 7 -16.80 24.28 9.85
CA VAL A 7 -17.81 23.75 8.93
C VAL A 7 -18.43 22.46 9.50
N PHE A 8 -17.62 21.55 10.03
CA PHE A 8 -18.11 20.31 10.63
C PHE A 8 -18.77 20.51 12.01
N ASP A 9 -18.41 21.56 12.74
CA ASP A 9 -19.07 21.96 13.99
C ASP A 9 -20.33 22.82 13.77
N SER A 10 -20.65 23.17 12.52
CA SER A 10 -21.82 23.99 12.21
C SER A 10 -23.14 23.31 12.62
N SER A 11 -24.10 24.09 13.10
CA SER A 11 -25.40 23.58 13.55
C SER A 11 -26.29 23.09 12.39
N SER A 12 -26.03 23.56 11.16
CA SER A 12 -26.77 23.16 9.97
C SER A 12 -26.35 21.76 9.51
N GLY A 13 -27.30 20.84 9.47
CA GLY A 13 -27.08 19.49 8.94
C GLY A 13 -26.64 19.50 7.47
N ALA A 14 -27.22 20.38 6.66
CA ALA A 14 -26.89 20.51 5.24
C ALA A 14 -25.42 20.85 5.02
N VAL A 15 -24.87 21.80 5.79
CA VAL A 15 -23.46 22.20 5.69
C VAL A 15 -22.51 21.05 5.99
N ARG A 16 -22.85 20.19 6.96
CA ARG A 16 -22.04 19.02 7.30
C ARG A 16 -22.09 17.94 6.21
N THR A 17 -23.25 17.76 5.58
CA THR A 17 -23.40 16.84 4.44
C THR A 17 -22.57 17.32 3.25
N GLU A 18 -22.71 18.58 2.84
CA GLU A 18 -21.92 19.15 1.74
C GLU A 18 -20.41 19.09 2.02
N ALA A 19 -19.99 19.34 3.27
CA ALA A 19 -18.59 19.20 3.67
C ALA A 19 -18.08 17.76 3.59
N THR A 20 -18.95 16.80 3.89
CA THR A 20 -18.65 15.36 3.75
C THR A 20 -18.47 14.99 2.29
N GLU A 21 -19.36 15.45 1.41
CA GLU A 21 -19.26 15.23 -0.03
C GLU A 21 -18.00 15.88 -0.62
N LEU A 22 -17.64 17.08 -0.17
CA LEU A 22 -16.39 17.72 -0.57
C LEU A 22 -15.16 16.92 -0.12
N VAL A 23 -15.18 16.37 1.10
CA VAL A 23 -14.10 15.51 1.59
C VAL A 23 -13.99 14.23 0.77
N LYS A 24 -15.11 13.61 0.38
CA LYS A 24 -15.11 12.46 -0.53
C LYS A 24 -14.56 12.81 -1.91
N ALA A 25 -14.95 13.95 -2.47
CA ALA A 25 -14.44 14.42 -3.75
C ALA A 25 -12.92 14.71 -3.70
N LEU A 26 -12.43 15.34 -2.62
CA LEU A 26 -11.00 15.55 -2.42
C LEU A 26 -10.24 14.22 -2.29
N TYR A 27 -10.79 13.28 -1.53
CA TYR A 27 -10.23 11.93 -1.47
C TYR A 27 -10.26 11.23 -2.83
N ALA A 28 -11.27 11.50 -3.66
CA ALA A 28 -11.38 10.91 -4.98
C ALA A 28 -10.22 11.29 -5.91
N VAL A 29 -9.68 12.49 -5.73
CA VAL A 29 -8.53 13.03 -6.48
C VAL A 29 -7.21 12.64 -5.83
N LEU A 30 -7.09 12.81 -4.50
CA LEU A 30 -5.82 12.63 -3.80
C LEU A 30 -5.49 11.17 -3.49
N ARG A 31 -6.52 10.33 -3.24
CA ARG A 31 -6.44 8.91 -2.83
C ARG A 31 -5.53 8.59 -1.65
N ASP A 32 -4.97 9.60 -1.00
CA ASP A 32 -4.14 9.49 0.18
C ASP A 32 -5.00 9.54 1.46
N LEU A 33 -5.27 8.35 2.01
CA LEU A 33 -6.07 8.23 3.23
C LEU A 33 -5.31 8.75 4.46
N GLU A 34 -3.98 8.70 4.45
CA GLU A 34 -3.15 9.15 5.56
C GLU A 34 -3.16 10.68 5.65
N LEU A 35 -3.00 11.36 4.51
CA LEU A 35 -3.15 12.81 4.40
C LEU A 35 -4.55 13.23 4.85
N MET A 36 -5.60 12.56 4.37
CA MET A 36 -6.97 12.89 4.79
C MET A 36 -7.19 12.69 6.29
N SER A 37 -6.68 11.60 6.87
CA SER A 37 -6.72 11.35 8.32
C SER A 37 -6.03 12.46 9.11
N LYS A 38 -4.85 12.91 8.66
CA LYS A 38 -4.10 14.00 9.29
C LYS A 38 -4.84 15.33 9.20
N GLN A 39 -5.49 15.63 8.08
CA GLN A 39 -6.29 16.85 7.90
C GLN A 39 -7.58 16.82 8.73
N LEU A 40 -8.20 15.65 8.88
CA LEU A 40 -9.40 15.44 9.68
C LEU A 40 -9.12 15.17 11.17
N ALA A 41 -7.86 15.19 11.61
CA ALA A 41 -7.52 14.96 13.02
C ALA A 41 -8.12 16.01 13.98
N GLN A 42 -8.47 17.19 13.47
CA GLN A 42 -9.00 18.32 14.26
C GLN A 42 -10.52 18.31 14.42
N ILE A 43 -11.25 17.42 13.73
CA ILE A 43 -12.70 17.26 13.86
C ILE A 43 -13.07 16.21 14.92
N LYS A 44 -14.33 16.22 15.37
CA LYS A 44 -14.82 15.28 16.39
C LYS A 44 -14.67 13.82 15.91
N PRO A 45 -14.12 12.91 16.74
CA PRO A 45 -13.94 11.49 16.38
C PRO A 45 -15.23 10.82 15.90
N ALA A 46 -16.36 11.15 16.54
CA ALA A 46 -17.68 10.62 16.18
C ALA A 46 -18.10 10.89 14.73
N LEU A 47 -17.58 11.95 14.09
CA LEU A 47 -17.82 12.26 12.68
C LEU A 47 -16.65 11.82 11.79
N ARG A 48 -15.42 11.94 12.31
CA ARG A 48 -14.20 11.55 11.61
C ARG A 48 -14.17 10.06 11.27
N ASP A 49 -14.45 9.21 12.26
CA ASP A 49 -14.23 7.77 12.11
C ASP A 49 -15.20 7.14 11.08
N PRO A 50 -16.51 7.48 11.07
CA PRO A 50 -17.39 7.06 9.98
C PRO A 50 -16.99 7.61 8.61
N LEU A 51 -16.47 8.84 8.56
CA LEU A 51 -16.00 9.44 7.32
C LEU A 51 -14.77 8.72 6.78
N LEU A 52 -13.76 8.45 7.60
CA LEU A 52 -12.57 7.68 7.20
C LEU A 52 -12.91 6.24 6.84
N ALA A 53 -13.86 5.61 7.53
CA ALA A 53 -14.38 4.29 7.16
C ALA A 53 -15.03 4.32 5.78
N ALA A 54 -15.92 5.29 5.52
CA ALA A 54 -16.54 5.47 4.21
C ALA A 54 -15.50 5.74 3.11
N LEU A 55 -14.49 6.58 3.36
CA LEU A 55 -13.41 6.81 2.40
C LEU A 55 -12.63 5.53 2.11
N ARG A 56 -12.39 4.67 3.10
CA ARG A 56 -11.72 3.38 2.91
C ARG A 56 -12.59 2.40 2.11
N ASP A 57 -13.88 2.34 2.38
CA ASP A 57 -14.81 1.44 1.67
C ASP A 57 -15.04 1.89 0.20
N GLU A 58 -14.94 3.18 -0.12
CA GLU A 58 -14.94 3.67 -1.51
C GLU A 58 -13.69 3.25 -2.32
N VAL A 59 -12.66 2.72 -1.68
CA VAL A 59 -11.47 2.11 -2.34
C VAL A 59 -11.73 0.66 -2.73
N PHE A 60 -12.74 0.02 -2.15
CA PHE A 60 -13.04 -1.38 -2.37
C PHE A 60 -14.56 -1.53 -2.55
N PRO A 61 -15.09 -1.52 -3.78
CA PRO A 61 -16.51 -1.78 -3.97
C PRO A 61 -16.85 -3.07 -3.23
N PRO A 62 -17.82 -3.07 -2.30
CA PRO A 62 -18.20 -4.29 -1.63
C PRO A 62 -18.65 -5.27 -2.71
N ALA A 63 -17.96 -6.40 -2.79
CA ALA A 63 -18.37 -7.51 -3.63
C ALA A 63 -19.88 -7.75 -3.41
N PRO A 64 -20.67 -7.93 -4.48
CA PRO A 64 -22.11 -8.04 -4.33
C PRO A 64 -22.46 -9.31 -3.55
N GLY A 65 -23.02 -9.12 -2.36
CA GLY A 65 -23.96 -10.04 -1.74
C GLY A 65 -23.37 -11.22 -0.96
N GLY A 66 -23.23 -11.03 0.35
CA GLY A 66 -23.10 -12.11 1.34
C GLY A 66 -23.99 -11.83 2.55
N ASN A 67 -25.24 -12.28 2.48
CA ASN A 67 -26.26 -12.15 3.51
C ASN A 67 -25.92 -12.97 4.77
N GLY A 68 -25.85 -12.30 5.93
CA GLY A 68 -26.40 -12.79 7.19
C GLY A 68 -25.51 -13.70 8.09
N GLY A 69 -25.35 -13.27 9.35
CA GLY A 69 -25.63 -14.18 10.48
C GLY A 69 -24.48 -14.68 11.35
N GLN A 70 -24.24 -13.97 12.44
CA GLN A 70 -24.08 -14.46 13.83
C GLN A 70 -22.87 -15.32 14.28
N LYS A 71 -22.15 -14.72 15.24
CA LYS A 71 -21.80 -15.20 16.60
C LYS A 71 -20.63 -16.18 16.82
N GLN A 72 -19.63 -15.61 17.53
CA GLN A 72 -19.03 -16.04 18.81
C GLN A 72 -18.39 -17.44 18.93
N GLY A 73 -17.12 -17.47 19.34
CA GLY A 73 -16.54 -18.62 20.04
C GLY A 73 -15.01 -18.56 20.14
N ALA A 74 -14.50 -18.61 21.37
CA ALA A 74 -13.12 -18.39 21.77
C ALA A 74 -12.21 -19.64 21.69
N ALA A 75 -10.89 -19.43 21.66
CA ALA A 75 -9.88 -19.97 22.59
C ALA A 75 -8.50 -20.20 21.92
N ALA A 76 -7.45 -19.87 22.67
CA ALA A 76 -6.03 -19.94 22.32
C ALA A 76 -5.38 -21.30 22.77
N PRO A 77 -4.09 -21.57 22.43
CA PRO A 77 -3.43 -22.90 22.29
C PRO A 77 -2.64 -23.29 23.59
N PRO A 78 -1.56 -24.13 23.65
CA PRO A 78 -0.79 -24.92 22.65
C PRO A 78 -0.33 -26.34 23.12
N LYS A 79 0.47 -27.08 22.30
CA LYS A 79 1.67 -27.83 22.74
C LYS A 79 2.48 -28.52 21.61
N ALA A 80 3.80 -28.46 21.78
CA ALA A 80 4.87 -29.07 20.98
C ALA A 80 5.29 -30.48 21.48
N ARG A 81 6.00 -31.26 20.65
CA ARG A 81 7.33 -31.92 20.91
C ARG A 81 7.64 -33.11 19.97
N GLY A 82 8.95 -33.24 19.64
CA GLY A 82 9.66 -34.46 19.21
C GLY A 82 10.36 -34.28 17.84
N ALA A 83 11.68 -34.10 17.64
CA ALA A 83 12.95 -34.64 18.20
C ALA A 83 13.42 -35.99 17.60
N ALA A 84 14.49 -35.96 16.77
CA ALA A 84 15.65 -36.89 16.65
C ALA A 84 16.27 -36.79 15.23
N LYS A 85 17.44 -36.15 15.02
CA LYS A 85 18.84 -36.65 15.06
C LYS A 85 19.14 -37.85 14.13
N SER A 86 20.05 -37.67 13.15
CA SER A 86 21.21 -38.54 12.82
C SER A 86 22.01 -38.00 11.60
N GLU A 87 23.31 -37.73 11.80
CA GLU A 87 24.39 -37.51 10.81
C GLU A 87 25.30 -38.78 10.75
N PRO A 88 26.46 -38.82 10.05
CA PRO A 88 26.84 -38.61 8.63
C PRO A 88 27.57 -39.92 8.14
N PRO A 89 28.63 -40.01 7.28
CA PRO A 89 29.32 -39.08 6.35
C PRO A 89 29.66 -39.67 4.96
N LYS A 90 30.22 -38.86 4.03
CA LYS A 90 31.23 -39.31 3.03
C LYS A 90 31.92 -38.14 2.30
N GLN A 91 33.24 -38.02 2.48
CA GLN A 91 34.17 -37.32 1.58
C GLN A 91 34.63 -38.30 0.45
N PRO A 92 35.35 -37.84 -0.60
CA PRO A 92 36.81 -37.72 -0.51
C PRO A 92 37.45 -36.52 -1.24
N GLN A 93 38.57 -36.08 -0.68
CA GLN A 93 39.49 -35.04 -1.15
C GLN A 93 40.51 -35.56 -2.16
N LYS A 94 40.98 -34.69 -3.08
CA LYS A 94 42.31 -34.78 -3.72
C LYS A 94 42.90 -33.36 -3.87
N GLN A 95 44.12 -33.16 -3.33
CA GLN A 95 45.07 -32.08 -3.64
C GLN A 95 46.32 -32.70 -4.34
N PRO A 96 47.46 -32.02 -4.64
CA PRO A 96 47.88 -30.59 -4.60
C PRO A 96 48.69 -30.21 -5.90
N PRO A 97 49.71 -29.30 -5.97
CA PRO A 97 50.14 -28.10 -5.21
C PRO A 97 50.31 -26.83 -6.14
N LYS A 98 50.64 -25.58 -5.75
CA LYS A 98 51.91 -25.10 -5.16
C LYS A 98 51.90 -23.55 -5.02
N GLN A 99 52.29 -23.04 -3.83
CA GLN A 99 53.15 -21.85 -3.49
C GLN A 99 52.89 -20.50 -4.21
N GLN A 100 52.91 -19.29 -3.64
CA GLN A 100 53.54 -18.64 -2.47
C GLN A 100 53.00 -17.17 -2.50
N GLN A 101 52.58 -16.47 -1.44
CA GLN A 101 53.39 -15.63 -0.52
C GLN A 101 52.42 -14.67 0.26
N LYS A 102 52.84 -14.29 1.48
CA LYS A 102 52.28 -13.31 2.46
C LYS A 102 51.92 -11.95 1.83
N GLN A 103 51.01 -11.06 2.28
CA GLN A 103 50.40 -10.55 3.55
C GLN A 103 49.41 -9.40 3.11
N PRO A 104 48.74 -8.58 3.96
CA PRO A 104 47.99 -8.76 5.22
C PRO A 104 46.50 -8.31 5.12
N GLN A 105 45.73 -8.54 6.20
CA GLN A 105 44.34 -8.15 6.49
C GLN A 105 43.76 -6.90 5.81
N GLN A 106 42.61 -7.09 5.14
CA GLN A 106 41.51 -6.12 5.14
C GLN A 106 40.23 -6.88 5.48
N GLU A 107 39.62 -6.53 6.61
CA GLU A 107 38.27 -6.94 6.99
C GLU A 107 37.32 -6.49 5.88
N GLN A 108 36.72 -7.46 5.19
CA GLN A 108 35.60 -7.19 4.29
C GLN A 108 34.36 -6.93 5.17
N PRO A 109 33.58 -5.86 4.92
CA PRO A 109 32.25 -5.77 5.49
C PRO A 109 31.40 -6.96 4.99
N PRO A 110 30.42 -7.43 5.76
CA PRO A 110 29.51 -8.50 5.32
C PRO A 110 28.83 -8.10 4.00
N PRO A 111 28.43 -9.08 3.17
CA PRO A 111 27.65 -8.81 1.96
C PRO A 111 26.42 -7.99 2.35
N PRO A 112 25.98 -7.03 1.51
CA PRO A 112 24.72 -6.34 1.75
C PRO A 112 23.65 -7.40 1.93
N GLU A 113 22.92 -7.31 3.04
CA GLU A 113 21.69 -8.04 3.25
C GLU A 113 20.87 -7.85 1.99
N GLU A 114 20.42 -8.96 1.41
CA GLU A 114 19.46 -8.97 0.32
C GLU A 114 18.23 -8.22 0.87
N GLU A 115 18.19 -6.91 0.62
CA GLU A 115 16.96 -6.12 0.66
C GLU A 115 16.03 -6.92 -0.22
N GLU A 116 15.02 -7.55 0.38
CA GLU A 116 13.89 -8.11 -0.36
C GLU A 116 13.51 -7.03 -1.36
N GLU A 117 13.86 -7.25 -2.62
CA GLU A 117 13.39 -6.43 -3.73
C GLU A 117 11.87 -6.54 -3.59
N GLU A 118 11.26 -5.51 -2.99
CA GLU A 118 9.82 -5.38 -2.95
C GLU A 118 9.40 -5.38 -4.42
N GLU A 119 9.03 -6.56 -4.90
CA GLU A 119 8.52 -6.78 -6.26
C GLU A 119 7.53 -5.64 -6.51
N PRO A 120 7.76 -4.82 -7.56
CA PRO A 120 6.97 -3.61 -7.77
C PRO A 120 5.51 -4.03 -7.80
N ASP A 121 4.71 -3.53 -6.83
CA ASP A 121 3.28 -3.82 -6.69
C ASP A 121 2.62 -3.64 -8.07
N SER A 122 2.47 -4.75 -8.82
CA SER A 122 2.09 -4.71 -10.24
C SER A 122 0.67 -4.18 -10.44
N GLN A 123 -0.05 -4.07 -9.33
CA GLN A 123 -1.41 -3.60 -9.19
C GLN A 123 -1.49 -2.08 -8.91
N THR A 124 -0.38 -1.35 -8.94
CA THR A 124 -0.33 0.08 -8.57
C THR A 124 0.12 0.96 -9.73
N CYS A 125 -0.65 2.00 -10.05
CA CYS A 125 -0.22 3.04 -10.97
C CYS A 125 0.93 3.86 -10.34
N GLN A 126 2.08 3.93 -11.00
CA GLN A 126 3.26 4.65 -10.49
C GLN A 126 3.09 6.17 -10.41
N PHE A 127 2.14 6.75 -11.14
CA PHE A 127 1.92 8.19 -11.16
C PHE A 127 0.96 8.59 -10.03
N CYS A 128 -0.30 8.15 -10.10
CA CYS A 128 -1.33 8.54 -9.14
C CYS A 128 -1.43 7.61 -7.91
N LEU A 129 -0.63 6.55 -7.84
CA LEU A 129 -0.60 5.58 -6.75
C LEU A 129 -1.93 4.86 -6.51
N ARG A 130 -2.85 4.86 -7.49
CA ARG A 130 -4.08 4.07 -7.46
C ARG A 130 -3.71 2.59 -7.50
N ARG A 131 -4.24 1.81 -6.55
CA ARG A 131 -4.26 0.35 -6.63
C ARG A 131 -5.55 -0.15 -7.25
N ASP A 132 -5.44 -1.07 -8.18
CA ASP A 132 -6.59 -1.75 -8.78
C ASP A 132 -6.17 -3.18 -9.14
N ALA A 133 -7.00 -4.18 -8.84
CA ALA A 133 -6.72 -5.56 -9.24
C ALA A 133 -6.70 -5.70 -10.77
N ALA A 134 -7.41 -4.81 -11.49
CA ALA A 134 -7.35 -4.78 -12.94
C ALA A 134 -5.99 -4.32 -13.49
N PHE A 135 -5.14 -3.65 -12.69
CA PHE A 135 -3.82 -3.22 -13.13
C PHE A 135 -2.81 -4.36 -13.25
N GLU A 136 -3.15 -5.58 -12.79
CA GLU A 136 -2.41 -6.79 -13.17
C GLU A 136 -2.42 -7.03 -14.69
N ASP A 137 -3.46 -6.55 -15.38
CA ASP A 137 -3.50 -6.53 -16.83
C ASP A 137 -2.89 -5.21 -17.36
N GLU A 138 -1.78 -5.34 -18.09
CA GLU A 138 -1.05 -4.24 -18.71
C GLU A 138 -1.97 -3.36 -19.56
N GLU A 139 -2.95 -3.96 -20.26
CA GLU A 139 -3.90 -3.23 -21.11
C GLU A 139 -4.81 -2.29 -20.28
N GLN A 140 -5.20 -2.71 -19.07
CA GLN A 140 -5.99 -1.86 -18.18
C GLN A 140 -5.15 -0.77 -17.50
N LEU A 141 -3.88 -1.06 -17.22
CA LEU A 141 -2.94 -0.07 -16.71
C LEU A 141 -2.64 1.01 -17.77
N ASP A 142 -2.49 0.63 -19.03
CA ASP A 142 -2.33 1.55 -20.16
C ASP A 142 -3.57 2.42 -20.40
N LEU A 143 -4.77 1.83 -20.34
CA LEU A 143 -6.02 2.58 -20.41
C LEU A 143 -6.07 3.64 -19.31
N HIS A 144 -5.67 3.26 -18.09
CA HIS A 144 -5.59 4.19 -16.98
C HIS A 144 -4.61 5.34 -17.28
N PHE A 145 -3.42 5.05 -17.80
CA PHE A 145 -2.45 6.09 -18.15
C PHE A 145 -2.98 7.09 -19.18
N TRP A 146 -3.83 6.65 -20.10
CA TRP A 146 -4.33 7.50 -21.18
C TRP A 146 -5.63 8.23 -20.87
N LYS A 147 -6.51 7.66 -20.05
CA LYS A 147 -7.88 8.16 -19.86
C LYS A 147 -8.20 8.60 -18.44
N ASP A 148 -7.64 7.92 -17.44
CA ASP A 148 -8.13 8.03 -16.07
C ASP A 148 -7.11 8.62 -15.09
N CYS A 149 -5.81 8.62 -15.42
CA CYS A 149 -4.78 9.05 -14.48
C CYS A 149 -4.78 10.58 -14.31
N PRO A 150 -5.13 11.11 -13.13
CA PRO A 150 -5.24 12.56 -12.92
C PRO A 150 -3.90 13.29 -12.93
N LEU A 151 -2.79 12.56 -12.82
CA LEU A 151 -1.44 13.10 -12.89
C LEU A 151 -0.83 12.99 -14.30
N LEU A 152 -1.59 12.48 -15.28
CA LEU A 152 -1.18 12.43 -16.67
C LEU A 152 -2.13 13.25 -17.53
N ALA A 153 -1.60 14.00 -18.48
CA ALA A 153 -2.38 14.74 -19.45
C ALA A 153 -1.80 14.58 -20.86
N SER A 154 -2.67 14.48 -21.86
CA SER A 154 -2.26 14.52 -23.27
C SER A 154 -2.00 15.96 -23.70
N CYS A 155 -0.84 16.22 -24.29
CA CYS A 155 -0.52 17.53 -24.87
C CYS A 155 -1.31 17.76 -26.17
N ASP A 156 -2.08 18.85 -26.25
CA ASP A 156 -2.91 19.18 -27.42
C ASP A 156 -2.12 19.44 -28.73
N GLN A 157 -0.79 19.58 -28.67
CA GLN A 157 0.05 19.89 -29.82
C GLN A 157 0.79 18.68 -30.38
N CYS A 158 1.06 17.66 -29.56
CA CYS A 158 1.84 16.50 -29.95
C CYS A 158 1.27 15.15 -29.47
N ASP A 159 0.10 15.16 -28.81
CA ASP A 159 -0.58 14.01 -28.21
C ASP A 159 0.28 13.19 -27.23
N GLN A 160 1.43 13.73 -26.81
CA GLN A 160 2.27 13.08 -25.82
C GLN A 160 1.59 13.14 -24.46
N VAL A 161 1.46 11.98 -23.82
CA VAL A 161 1.04 11.88 -22.43
C VAL A 161 2.20 12.32 -21.54
N VAL A 162 1.99 13.38 -20.76
CA VAL A 162 2.98 13.99 -19.87
C VAL A 162 2.48 14.00 -18.43
N GLU A 163 3.41 13.89 -17.48
CA GLU A 163 3.13 14.06 -16.06
C GLU A 163 2.85 15.53 -15.73
N ILE A 164 1.75 15.81 -15.05
CA ILE A 164 1.38 17.12 -14.54
C ILE A 164 1.51 17.15 -13.01
N ARG A 165 2.26 18.11 -12.47
CA ARG A 165 2.52 18.29 -11.03
C ARG A 165 1.91 19.57 -10.48
#